data_AF-A0A7J6PN33-F1
#
_entry.id   AF-A0A7J6PN33-F1
#
_cell.length_a   1.000
_cell.length_b   1.000
_cell.length_c   1.000
_cell.angle_alpha   90.00
_cell.angle_beta   90.00
_cell.angle_gamma   90.00
#
_symmetry.space_group_name_H-M   'P 1'
#
loop_
_entity.id
_entity.type
_entity.pdbx_description
1 polymer ?
#
loop_
_entity_poly.entity_id
_entity_poly.type
_entity_poly.pdbx_seq_one_letter_code
_entity_poly.pdbx_strand_id
1 'polypeptide(L)'
;MTLRDQIKRTIISLYNDRIYPDFQSVKKRHEERYKAEPLTLDTLMHLCNQNNPDFSIEKAEDRPVPGFKLAHPPKSFRGFVSPTDPVDYYGPQLWEAFRTEINSLLLYDPSYYTFPGGRYGTARALKERNLRFLNGYSLGELCHIVQLAIDKEILAYGKSGSVVPFKVSSKAEKDANARDKKPTFAGHRRQVPVKEGSEHSRRDTTDSSGDHGSSSHHSSSSHLSPRSESTREDFIATWGRLREVLYTLLTSTEWKHRILLLSNLKNEIRRHFGGVVLSETALGHTKLIDMVQDPKLTDLVFR
;
A
#
# COMPACT_ATOMS: atom_id res chain seq x y z
N MET A 1 -20.36 17.65 25.66
CA MET A 1 -20.49 17.95 24.21
C MET A 1 -21.18 16.78 23.56
N THR A 2 -22.28 16.99 22.84
CA THR A 2 -23.08 15.88 22.29
C THR A 2 -22.43 15.28 21.04
N LEU A 3 -22.80 14.04 20.67
CA LEU A 3 -22.34 13.44 19.41
C LEU A 3 -22.73 14.30 18.19
N ARG A 4 -23.92 14.90 18.22
CA ARG A 4 -24.37 15.85 17.19
C ARG A 4 -23.42 17.04 17.06
N ASP A 5 -22.99 17.64 18.16
CA ASP A 5 -22.02 18.75 18.14
C ASP A 5 -20.67 18.29 17.57
N GLN A 6 -20.27 17.04 17.87
CA GLN A 6 -19.02 16.48 17.34
C GLN A 6 -19.10 16.31 15.83
N ILE A 7 -20.20 15.77 15.30
CA ILE A 7 -20.43 15.66 13.85
C ILE A 7 -20.45 17.03 13.19
N LYS A 8 -21.18 18.00 13.76
CA LYS A 8 -21.21 19.37 13.23
C LYS A 8 -19.81 19.99 13.14
N ARG A 9 -19.03 19.91 14.21
CA ARG A 9 -17.63 20.42 14.22
C ARG A 9 -16.72 19.63 13.28
N THR A 10 -16.95 18.34 13.10
CA THR A 10 -16.23 17.49 12.14
C THR A 10 -16.47 17.97 10.72
N ILE A 11 -17.74 18.11 10.32
CA ILE A 11 -18.11 18.58 8.97
C ILE A 11 -17.59 20.01 8.74
N ILE A 12 -17.73 20.93 9.71
CA ILE A 12 -17.14 22.28 9.61
C ILE A 12 -15.63 22.19 9.36
N SER A 13 -14.92 21.29 10.03
CA SER A 13 -13.47 21.13 9.81
C SER A 13 -13.14 20.62 8.40
N LEU A 14 -14.00 19.80 7.80
CA LEU A 14 -13.85 19.35 6.41
C LEU A 14 -14.08 20.50 5.43
N TYR A 15 -15.06 21.37 5.68
CA TYR A 15 -15.25 22.61 4.91
C TYR A 15 -14.02 23.52 4.97
N ASN A 16 -13.45 23.73 6.16
CA ASN A 16 -12.24 24.53 6.33
C ASN A 16 -11.04 23.93 5.57
N ASP A 17 -10.94 22.60 5.54
CA ASP A 17 -9.92 21.90 4.77
C ASP A 17 -10.29 21.73 3.28
N ARG A 18 -11.47 22.19 2.85
CA ARG A 18 -12.01 22.01 1.48
C ARG A 18 -12.10 20.53 1.06
N ILE A 19 -12.38 19.63 2.00
CA ILE A 19 -12.59 18.20 1.78
C ILE A 19 -14.09 17.92 1.71
N TYR A 20 -14.52 17.20 0.67
CA TYR A 20 -15.92 16.82 0.51
C TYR A 20 -16.37 15.91 1.65
N PRO A 21 -17.47 16.21 2.37
CA PRO A 21 -17.91 15.45 3.54
C PRO A 21 -18.76 14.23 3.13
N ASP A 22 -18.13 13.23 2.52
CA ASP A 22 -18.72 11.90 2.38
C ASP A 22 -18.62 11.11 3.71
N PHE A 23 -19.21 9.90 3.74
CA PHE A 23 -19.14 9.05 4.93
C PHE A 23 -17.70 8.77 5.38
N GLN A 24 -16.79 8.48 4.45
CA GLN A 24 -15.42 8.06 4.79
C GLN A 24 -14.59 9.20 5.38
N SER A 25 -14.69 10.40 4.81
CA SER A 25 -14.02 11.61 5.28
C SER A 25 -14.58 12.07 6.63
N VAL A 26 -15.90 12.02 6.83
CA VAL A 26 -16.52 12.35 8.13
C VAL A 26 -16.12 11.34 9.19
N LYS A 27 -16.22 10.05 8.90
CA LYS A 27 -15.79 8.96 9.79
C LYS A 27 -14.34 9.15 10.23
N LYS A 28 -13.43 9.22 9.25
CA LYS A 28 -12.00 9.35 9.52
C LYS A 28 -11.68 10.62 10.31
N ARG A 29 -12.28 11.76 9.95
CA ARG A 29 -12.04 13.03 10.64
C ARG A 29 -12.58 13.03 12.07
N HIS A 30 -13.70 12.37 12.32
CA HIS A 30 -14.27 12.23 13.66
C HIS A 30 -13.40 11.35 14.55
N GLU A 31 -12.99 10.17 14.06
CA GLU A 31 -12.05 9.27 14.73
C GLU A 31 -10.75 9.99 15.11
N GLU A 32 -10.18 10.76 14.16
CA GLU A 32 -8.96 11.55 14.38
C GLU A 32 -9.11 12.64 15.45
N ARG A 33 -10.28 13.29 15.52
CA ARG A 33 -10.50 14.45 16.39
C ARG A 33 -10.94 14.07 17.80
N TYR A 34 -11.63 12.95 17.95
CA TYR A 34 -12.26 12.55 19.22
C TYR A 34 -11.72 11.24 19.79
N LYS A 35 -10.84 10.51 19.07
CA LYS A 35 -10.37 9.16 19.45
C LYS A 35 -11.54 8.24 19.81
N ALA A 36 -12.62 8.35 19.05
CA ALA A 36 -13.89 7.69 19.31
C ALA A 36 -14.00 6.37 18.52
N GLU A 37 -14.97 5.56 18.90
CA GLU A 37 -15.36 4.38 18.13
C GLU A 37 -15.77 4.76 16.70
N PRO A 38 -15.53 3.88 15.71
CA PRO A 38 -15.88 4.13 14.32
C PRO A 38 -17.35 4.49 14.12
N LEU A 39 -17.60 5.64 13.49
CA LEU A 39 -18.96 6.01 13.08
C LEU A 39 -19.52 5.01 12.07
N THR A 40 -20.78 4.65 12.26
CA THR A 40 -21.55 3.89 11.27
C THR A 40 -22.30 4.83 10.33
N LEU A 41 -22.60 4.35 9.12
CA LEU A 41 -23.38 5.12 8.15
C LEU A 41 -24.78 5.43 8.69
N ASP A 42 -25.41 4.48 9.37
CA ASP A 42 -26.75 4.63 9.94
C ASP A 42 -26.79 5.71 11.02
N THR A 43 -25.79 5.77 11.91
CA THR A 43 -25.71 6.82 12.91
C THR A 43 -25.55 8.19 12.26
N LEU A 44 -24.72 8.31 11.23
CA LEU A 44 -24.51 9.57 10.53
C LEU A 44 -25.77 10.00 9.76
N MET A 45 -26.42 9.07 9.07
CA MET A 45 -27.71 9.28 8.42
C MET A 45 -28.76 9.75 9.42
N HIS A 46 -28.91 9.08 10.57
CA HIS A 46 -29.89 9.47 11.58
C HIS A 46 -29.65 10.89 12.13
N LEU A 47 -28.40 11.25 12.41
CA LEU A 47 -28.06 12.58 12.96
C LEU A 47 -28.25 13.71 11.93
N CYS A 48 -28.03 13.42 10.66
CA CYS A 48 -28.17 14.38 9.57
C CYS A 48 -29.58 14.41 8.96
N ASN A 49 -30.40 13.36 9.12
CA ASN A 49 -31.68 13.17 8.43
C ASN A 49 -32.94 13.43 9.30
N GLN A 50 -32.96 14.49 10.10
CA GLN A 50 -34.08 14.75 11.04
C GLN A 50 -34.50 16.22 11.08
N ASN A 51 -35.09 16.77 10.00
CA ASN A 51 -35.48 18.19 9.94
C ASN A 51 -34.42 19.12 10.54
N ASN A 52 -33.15 18.74 10.39
CA ASN A 52 -32.08 19.32 11.18
C ASN A 52 -31.59 20.53 10.39
N PRO A 53 -31.82 21.77 10.89
CA PRO A 53 -31.49 22.96 10.13
C PRO A 53 -29.98 23.12 9.90
N ASP A 54 -29.14 22.32 10.55
CA ASP A 54 -27.70 22.40 10.41
C ASP A 54 -27.14 21.63 9.20
N PHE A 55 -27.85 20.61 8.70
CA PHE A 55 -27.31 19.66 7.72
C PHE A 55 -28.16 19.54 6.46
N SER A 56 -27.49 19.20 5.36
CA SER A 56 -28.11 18.85 4.09
C SER A 56 -27.51 17.54 3.61
N ILE A 57 -28.36 16.60 3.17
CA ILE A 57 -27.94 15.32 2.62
C ILE A 57 -28.05 15.40 1.10
N GLU A 58 -26.91 15.29 0.42
CA GLU A 58 -26.85 15.27 -1.05
C GLU A 58 -26.75 13.83 -1.53
N LYS A 59 -27.82 13.34 -2.16
CA LYS A 59 -27.76 12.10 -2.96
C LYS A 59 -27.20 12.46 -4.33
N ALA A 60 -26.26 11.67 -4.82
CA ALA A 60 -25.74 11.82 -6.17
C ALA A 60 -25.94 10.51 -6.93
N GLU A 61 -26.41 10.57 -8.17
CA GLU A 61 -26.66 9.38 -9.00
C GLU A 61 -25.38 8.59 -9.28
N ASP A 62 -24.23 9.27 -9.26
CA ASP A 62 -22.90 8.73 -9.52
C ASP A 62 -22.20 8.12 -8.29
N ARG A 63 -22.81 8.23 -7.09
CA ARG A 63 -22.18 7.78 -5.84
C ARG A 63 -23.11 6.90 -5.01
N PRO A 64 -22.63 5.74 -4.54
CA PRO A 64 -23.44 4.80 -3.76
C PRO A 64 -23.79 5.31 -2.36
N VAL A 65 -23.08 6.33 -1.86
CA VAL A 65 -23.25 6.88 -0.50
C VAL A 65 -23.46 8.40 -0.59
N PRO A 66 -24.41 8.98 0.16
CA PRO A 66 -24.68 10.40 0.11
C PRO A 66 -23.55 11.25 0.72
N GLY A 67 -23.53 12.53 0.37
CA GLY A 67 -22.74 13.55 1.04
C GLY A 67 -23.47 14.15 2.24
N PHE A 68 -22.74 14.39 3.33
CA PHE A 68 -23.23 14.95 4.59
C PHE A 68 -22.76 16.40 4.74
N LYS A 69 -23.50 17.33 4.13
CA LYS A 69 -23.12 18.75 4.00
C LYS A 69 -23.73 19.60 5.11
N LEU A 70 -23.22 20.81 5.26
CA LEU A 70 -23.89 21.85 6.04
C LEU A 70 -25.06 22.41 5.22
N ALA A 71 -26.21 22.63 5.85
CA ALA A 71 -27.34 23.31 5.20
C ALA A 71 -26.95 24.72 4.73
N HIS A 72 -26.10 25.39 5.52
CA HIS A 72 -25.56 26.71 5.22
C HIS A 72 -24.02 26.66 5.26
N PRO A 73 -23.37 26.49 4.10
CA PRO A 73 -21.92 26.61 3.99
C PRO A 73 -21.42 27.98 4.50
N PRO A 74 -20.20 28.05 5.09
CA PRO A 74 -19.60 29.33 5.44
C PRO A 74 -19.50 30.26 4.23
N LYS A 75 -19.76 31.56 4.42
CA LYS A 75 -19.70 32.56 3.32
C LYS A 75 -18.34 32.63 2.63
N SER A 76 -17.26 32.29 3.34
CA SER A 76 -15.89 32.24 2.82
C SER A 76 -15.53 30.93 2.11
N PHE A 77 -16.47 29.99 1.99
CA PHE A 77 -16.21 28.67 1.40
C PHE A 77 -15.97 28.76 -0.11
N ARG A 78 -14.78 28.33 -0.56
CA ARG A 78 -14.34 28.38 -1.96
C ARG A 78 -14.58 27.09 -2.74
N GLY A 79 -15.53 26.26 -2.30
CA GLY A 79 -15.76 24.93 -2.89
C GLY A 79 -14.76 23.86 -2.42
N PHE A 80 -15.13 22.60 -2.63
CA PHE A 80 -14.30 21.44 -2.32
C PHE A 80 -13.23 21.23 -3.38
N VAL A 81 -12.09 20.67 -2.98
CA VAL A 81 -11.02 20.27 -3.89
C VAL A 81 -11.14 18.78 -4.15
N SER A 82 -11.18 18.40 -5.43
CA SER A 82 -11.07 17.00 -5.83
C SER A 82 -9.60 16.59 -5.80
N PRO A 83 -9.20 15.59 -5.00
CA PRO A 83 -7.81 15.14 -4.99
C PRO A 83 -7.35 14.52 -6.32
N THR A 84 -8.28 14.10 -7.18
CA THR A 84 -7.99 13.44 -8.46
C THR A 84 -8.28 14.32 -9.67
N ASP A 85 -8.47 15.63 -9.46
CA ASP A 85 -8.46 16.58 -10.56
C ASP A 85 -7.07 16.51 -11.25
N PRO A 86 -6.98 16.28 -12.58
CA PRO A 86 -5.70 16.23 -13.26
C PRO A 86 -5.07 17.61 -13.48
N VAL A 87 -5.82 18.69 -13.26
CA VAL A 87 -5.35 20.06 -13.56
C VAL A 87 -4.38 20.55 -12.49
N ASP A 88 -3.19 20.95 -12.92
CA ASP A 88 -2.17 21.54 -12.06
C ASP A 88 -2.36 23.06 -11.93
N TYR A 89 -2.98 23.49 -10.83
CA TYR A 89 -3.17 24.91 -10.50
C TYR A 89 -1.97 25.52 -9.75
N TYR A 90 -0.89 24.75 -9.51
CA TYR A 90 0.22 25.15 -8.66
C TYR A 90 1.41 25.63 -9.49
N GLY A 91 2.02 26.74 -9.07
CA GLY A 91 3.14 27.35 -9.80
C GLY A 91 4.43 26.52 -9.74
N PRO A 92 5.37 26.75 -10.68
CA PRO A 92 6.62 25.98 -10.75
C PRO A 92 7.48 26.09 -9.48
N GLN A 93 7.42 27.23 -8.78
CA GLN A 93 8.17 27.45 -7.53
C GLN A 93 7.74 26.48 -6.42
N LEU A 94 6.44 26.14 -6.36
CA LEU A 94 5.94 25.14 -5.40
C LEU A 94 6.58 23.78 -5.69
N TRP A 95 6.61 23.37 -6.96
CA TRP A 95 7.13 22.07 -7.35
C TRP A 95 8.64 21.95 -7.18
N GLU A 96 9.38 23.02 -7.43
CA GLU A 96 10.82 23.09 -7.17
C GLU A 96 11.12 22.94 -5.67
N ALA A 97 10.41 23.69 -4.83
CA ALA A 97 10.53 23.58 -3.37
C ALA A 97 10.11 22.19 -2.87
N PHE A 98 9.02 21.64 -3.39
CA PHE A 98 8.53 20.31 -3.04
C PHE A 98 9.54 19.22 -3.41
N ARG A 99 10.12 19.25 -4.62
CA ARG A 99 11.17 18.30 -5.03
C ARG A 99 12.40 18.42 -4.14
N THR A 100 12.83 19.64 -3.84
CA THR A 100 13.99 19.90 -2.98
C THR A 100 13.77 19.32 -1.60
N GLU A 101 12.60 19.58 -0.99
CA GLU A 101 12.23 19.04 0.31
C GLU A 101 12.18 17.51 0.29
N ILE A 102 11.43 16.90 -0.63
CA ILE A 102 11.32 15.43 -0.70
C ILE A 102 12.69 14.76 -0.91
N ASN A 103 13.58 15.37 -1.70
CA ASN A 103 14.93 14.86 -1.90
C ASN A 103 15.81 15.02 -0.66
N SER A 104 15.66 16.10 0.12
CA SER A 104 16.44 16.30 1.35
C SER A 104 16.14 15.22 2.38
N LEU A 105 14.89 14.72 2.42
CA LEU A 105 14.49 13.64 3.32
C LEU A 105 15.22 12.33 3.06
N LEU A 106 15.71 12.11 1.84
CA LEU A 106 16.48 10.91 1.49
C LEU A 106 17.87 10.86 2.13
N LEU A 107 18.32 11.97 2.73
CA LEU A 107 19.56 12.03 3.52
C LEU A 107 19.40 11.41 4.92
N TYR A 108 18.18 11.07 5.32
CA TYR A 108 17.85 10.52 6.63
C TYR A 108 17.30 9.09 6.53
N ASP A 109 17.09 8.46 7.68
CA ASP A 109 16.50 7.12 7.77
C ASP A 109 15.12 7.02 7.11
N PRO A 110 14.70 5.81 6.65
CA PRO A 110 13.42 5.61 5.98
C PRO A 110 12.18 6.11 6.72
N SER A 111 12.22 6.21 8.04
CA SER A 111 11.14 6.77 8.86
C SER A 111 10.85 8.26 8.54
N TYR A 112 11.83 9.00 8.02
CA TYR A 112 11.69 10.42 7.68
C TYR A 112 11.03 10.65 6.33
N TYR A 113 11.05 9.68 5.42
CA TYR A 113 10.46 9.83 4.09
C TYR A 113 9.36 8.80 3.79
N THR A 114 9.07 7.89 4.72
CA THR A 114 7.92 7.00 4.63
C THR A 114 6.72 7.65 5.27
N PHE A 115 5.83 8.19 4.44
CA PHE A 115 4.61 8.82 4.92
C PHE A 115 3.54 7.76 5.22
N PRO A 116 2.93 7.79 6.42
CA PRO A 116 1.94 6.80 6.80
C PRO A 116 0.62 7.00 6.04
N GLY A 117 0.02 5.88 5.64
CA GLY A 117 -1.23 5.86 4.87
C GLY A 117 -1.06 6.36 3.44
N GLY A 118 -2.20 6.46 2.73
CA GLY A 118 -2.25 7.02 1.38
C GLY A 118 -2.27 8.55 1.37
N ARG A 119 -2.76 9.13 0.27
CA ARG A 119 -2.76 10.58 -0.02
C ARG A 119 -3.09 11.49 1.17
N TYR A 120 -4.18 11.21 1.90
CA TYR A 120 -4.58 12.02 3.05
C TYR A 120 -3.55 11.97 4.20
N GLY A 121 -3.01 10.79 4.50
CA GLY A 121 -2.02 10.63 5.56
C GLY A 121 -0.72 11.35 5.21
N THR A 122 -0.31 11.27 3.94
CA THR A 122 0.82 12.03 3.40
C THR A 122 0.59 13.53 3.48
N ALA A 123 -0.56 14.03 3.02
CA ALA A 123 -0.90 15.44 3.09
C ALA A 123 -0.87 15.98 4.52
N ARG A 124 -1.34 15.18 5.49
CA ARG A 124 -1.29 15.52 6.91
C ARG A 124 0.14 15.55 7.44
N ALA A 125 0.94 14.52 7.15
CA ALA A 125 2.33 14.45 7.57
C ALA A 125 3.18 15.61 6.99
N LEU A 126 2.89 16.04 5.75
CA LEU A 126 3.52 17.21 5.15
C LEU A 126 3.06 18.51 5.81
N LYS A 127 1.76 18.63 6.13
CA LYS A 127 1.21 19.80 6.85
C LYS A 127 1.84 19.96 8.25
N GLU A 128 2.01 18.85 8.98
CA GLU A 128 2.59 18.83 10.33
C GLU A 128 4.07 19.26 10.36
N ARG A 129 4.77 19.22 9.21
CA ARG A 129 6.14 19.72 9.07
C ARG A 129 6.26 21.24 8.93
N ASN A 130 5.15 21.96 8.79
CA ASN A 130 5.12 23.43 8.67
C ASN A 130 6.05 23.97 7.56
N LEU A 131 6.04 23.30 6.41
CA LEU A 131 6.86 23.68 5.25
C LEU A 131 6.37 25.01 4.67
N ARG A 132 7.26 26.01 4.61
CA ARG A 132 6.90 27.39 4.22
C ARG A 132 6.17 27.48 2.88
N PHE A 133 6.60 26.71 1.89
CA PHE A 133 5.99 26.71 0.55
C PHE A 133 4.61 26.01 0.50
N LEU A 134 4.21 25.32 1.58
CA LEU A 134 2.89 24.74 1.76
C LEU A 134 1.98 25.60 2.66
N ASN A 135 2.49 26.70 3.21
CA ASN A 135 1.70 27.58 4.07
C ASN A 135 0.55 28.21 3.27
N GLY A 136 -0.65 28.20 3.88
CA GLY A 136 -1.85 28.75 3.27
C GLY A 136 -2.67 27.73 2.48
N TYR A 137 -2.13 26.55 2.17
CA TYR A 137 -2.91 25.47 1.56
C TYR A 137 -3.76 24.72 2.59
N SER A 138 -5.02 24.46 2.25
CA SER A 138 -5.94 23.61 2.99
C SER A 138 -5.50 22.14 2.91
N LEU A 139 -5.97 21.27 3.81
CA LEU A 139 -5.60 19.86 3.72
C LEU A 139 -6.10 19.19 2.42
N GLY A 140 -7.25 19.62 1.89
CA GLY A 140 -7.77 19.17 0.59
C GLY A 140 -6.86 19.60 -0.58
N GLU A 141 -6.35 20.82 -0.56
CA GLU A 141 -5.34 21.29 -1.53
C GLU A 141 -4.04 20.47 -1.41
N LEU A 142 -3.59 20.18 -0.19
CA LEU A 142 -2.43 19.31 0.02
C LEU A 142 -2.67 17.87 -0.46
N CYS A 143 -3.88 17.32 -0.31
CA CYS A 143 -4.22 16.02 -0.87
C CYS A 143 -4.11 16.01 -2.40
N HIS A 144 -4.54 17.11 -3.05
CA HIS A 144 -4.42 17.29 -4.49
C HIS A 144 -2.96 17.46 -4.92
N ILE A 145 -2.16 18.27 -4.20
CA ILE A 145 -0.70 18.39 -4.41
C ILE A 145 -0.02 17.02 -4.32
N VAL A 146 -0.38 16.20 -3.32
CA VAL A 146 0.18 14.85 -3.18
C VAL A 146 -0.20 13.95 -4.35
N GLN A 147 -1.45 14.01 -4.84
CA GLN A 147 -1.84 13.26 -6.03
C GLN A 147 -1.02 13.68 -7.25
N LEU A 148 -0.95 14.98 -7.54
CA LEU A 148 -0.14 15.49 -8.65
C LEU A 148 1.35 15.16 -8.48
N ALA A 149 1.87 15.15 -7.25
CA ALA A 149 3.25 14.74 -6.97
C ALA A 149 3.50 13.26 -7.29
N ILE A 150 2.48 12.40 -7.12
CA ILE A 150 2.53 10.99 -7.55
C ILE A 150 2.52 10.92 -9.08
N ASP A 151 1.63 11.67 -9.73
CA ASP A 151 1.52 11.68 -11.20
C ASP A 151 2.77 12.25 -11.87
N LYS A 152 3.47 13.18 -11.20
CA LYS A 152 4.75 13.78 -11.62
C LYS A 152 5.99 12.99 -11.20
N GLU A 153 5.81 11.79 -10.66
CA GLU A 153 6.89 10.91 -10.19
C GLU A 153 7.86 11.60 -9.20
N ILE A 154 7.32 12.48 -8.35
CA ILE A 154 8.04 13.00 -7.18
C ILE A 154 7.84 12.06 -5.99
N LEU A 155 6.61 11.60 -5.82
CA LEU A 155 6.19 10.61 -4.83
C LEU A 155 5.70 9.36 -5.56
N ALA A 156 5.58 8.25 -4.81
CA ALA A 156 4.94 7.04 -5.28
C ALA A 156 4.42 6.22 -4.11
N TYR A 157 3.48 5.32 -4.38
CA TYR A 157 3.04 4.34 -3.40
C TYR A 157 4.15 3.32 -3.11
N GLY A 158 4.45 3.18 -1.83
CA GLY A 158 5.36 2.18 -1.28
C GLY A 158 4.63 0.90 -0.86
N LYS A 159 5.31 0.10 -0.02
CA LYS A 159 4.72 -1.14 0.53
C LYS A 159 3.61 -0.80 1.53
N SER A 160 2.57 -1.63 1.57
CA SER A 160 1.47 -1.53 2.54
C SER A 160 0.72 -0.19 2.50
N GLY A 161 0.63 0.44 1.31
CA GLY A 161 -0.15 1.67 1.11
C GLY A 161 0.50 2.94 1.66
N SER A 162 1.78 2.90 2.05
CA SER A 162 2.56 4.11 2.37
C SER A 162 2.82 4.92 1.10
N VAL A 163 3.23 6.17 1.29
CA VAL A 163 3.76 7.01 0.21
C VAL A 163 5.21 7.32 0.53
N VAL A 164 6.07 7.23 -0.49
CA VAL A 164 7.52 7.44 -0.39
C VAL A 164 8.00 8.33 -1.54
N PRO A 165 9.20 8.94 -1.47
CA PRO A 165 9.83 9.56 -2.63
C PRO A 165 9.92 8.55 -3.78
N PHE A 166 9.64 9.00 -5.00
CA PHE A 166 9.63 8.12 -6.18
C PHE A 166 10.95 7.35 -6.32
N LYS A 167 12.09 8.02 -6.08
CA LYS A 167 13.45 7.46 -6.18
C LYS A 167 13.69 6.18 -5.38
N VAL A 168 12.95 5.97 -4.28
CA VAL A 168 13.08 4.78 -3.42
C VAL A 168 11.86 3.86 -3.50
N SER A 169 10.94 4.14 -4.42
CA SER A 169 9.73 3.35 -4.62
C SER A 169 10.01 2.07 -5.39
N SER A 170 9.15 1.06 -5.18
CA SER A 170 9.17 -0.18 -5.97
C SER A 170 8.98 0.08 -7.47
N LYS A 171 8.32 1.19 -7.84
CA LYS A 171 8.16 1.58 -9.25
C LYS A 171 9.48 2.04 -9.85
N ALA A 172 10.21 2.94 -9.18
CA ALA A 172 11.53 3.35 -9.66
C ALA A 172 12.53 2.18 -9.70
N GLU A 173 12.47 1.28 -8.71
CA GLU A 173 13.25 0.04 -8.72
C GLU A 173 12.93 -0.81 -9.96
N LYS A 174 11.64 -1.03 -10.26
CA LYS A 174 11.22 -1.77 -11.46
C LYS A 174 11.65 -1.07 -12.75
N ASP A 175 11.53 0.24 -12.83
CA ASP A 175 11.92 1.02 -14.00
C ASP A 175 13.44 0.90 -14.26
N ALA A 176 14.26 0.93 -13.20
CA ALA A 176 15.70 0.71 -13.30
C ALA A 176 16.03 -0.75 -13.69
N ASN A 177 15.39 -1.72 -13.03
CA ASN A 177 15.60 -3.13 -13.32
C ASN A 177 15.19 -3.51 -14.73
N ALA A 178 14.07 -2.99 -15.24
CA ALA A 178 13.62 -3.21 -16.62
C ALA A 178 14.63 -2.65 -17.63
N ARG A 179 15.12 -1.42 -17.40
CA ARG A 179 16.15 -0.81 -18.24
C ARG A 179 17.43 -1.67 -18.31
N ASP A 180 17.83 -2.21 -17.16
CA ASP A 180 19.04 -3.03 -17.02
C ASP A 180 18.80 -4.52 -17.33
N LYS A 181 17.56 -4.93 -17.65
CA LYS A 181 17.13 -6.32 -17.82
C LYS A 181 17.48 -7.22 -16.62
N LYS A 182 17.26 -6.71 -15.41
CA LYS A 182 17.48 -7.40 -14.14
C LYS A 182 16.15 -7.84 -13.52
N PRO A 183 16.12 -8.98 -12.80
CA PRO A 183 14.91 -9.39 -12.12
C PRO A 183 14.60 -8.49 -10.91
N THR A 184 13.33 -8.11 -10.74
CA THR A 184 12.85 -7.47 -9.51
C THR A 184 12.26 -8.53 -8.59
N PHE A 185 12.73 -8.57 -7.35
CA PHE A 185 12.23 -9.50 -6.33
C PHE A 185 10.96 -8.92 -5.70
N ALA A 186 9.79 -9.32 -6.19
CA ALA A 186 8.53 -8.97 -5.56
C ALA A 186 8.47 -9.63 -4.18
N GLY A 187 8.44 -8.83 -3.11
CA GLY A 187 8.64 -9.29 -1.74
C GLY A 187 7.86 -10.54 -1.36
N HIS A 188 8.57 -11.64 -1.11
CA HIS A 188 8.04 -12.69 -0.26
C HIS A 188 8.05 -12.20 1.18
N ARG A 189 6.93 -12.45 1.85
CA ARG A 189 6.85 -12.63 3.29
C ARG A 189 8.08 -13.44 3.69
N ARG A 190 9.05 -12.83 4.39
CA ARG A 190 10.03 -13.64 5.13
C ARG A 190 9.20 -14.60 5.96
N GLN A 191 9.32 -15.90 5.70
CA GLN A 191 8.85 -16.87 6.67
C GLN A 191 9.52 -16.48 7.98
N VAL A 192 8.71 -16.08 8.95
CA VAL A 192 9.17 -15.96 10.32
C VAL A 192 9.72 -17.37 10.65
N PRO A 193 10.96 -17.50 11.12
CA PRO A 193 11.41 -18.79 11.61
C PRO A 193 10.37 -19.27 12.61
N VAL A 194 9.78 -20.44 12.36
CA VAL A 194 8.95 -21.12 13.33
C VAL A 194 9.80 -21.20 14.59
N LYS A 195 9.44 -20.44 15.63
CA LYS A 195 10.01 -20.67 16.95
C LYS A 195 9.59 -22.08 17.33
N GLU A 196 10.56 -23.00 17.29
CA GLU A 196 10.43 -24.31 17.92
C GLU A 196 9.92 -24.12 19.35
N GLY A 197 9.00 -25.01 19.73
CA GLY A 197 8.08 -24.82 20.84
C GLY A 197 8.75 -24.43 22.15
N SER A 198 8.29 -23.34 22.73
CA SER A 198 8.34 -23.19 24.18
C SER A 198 7.26 -24.10 24.77
N GLU A 199 7.66 -25.31 25.17
CA GLU A 199 6.84 -26.18 25.99
C GLU A 199 6.41 -25.43 27.25
N HIS A 200 5.09 -25.39 27.43
CA HIS A 200 4.43 -24.84 28.58
C HIS A 200 4.49 -25.89 29.70
N SER A 201 5.56 -25.90 30.49
CA SER A 201 5.63 -26.77 31.67
C SER A 201 5.04 -26.05 32.89
N ARG A 202 3.99 -26.67 33.42
CA ARG A 202 3.24 -26.28 34.62
C ARG A 202 4.11 -26.44 35.87
N ARG A 203 3.83 -25.59 36.86
CA ARG A 203 4.38 -25.65 38.22
C ARG A 203 3.82 -26.85 38.99
N ASP A 204 4.61 -27.28 39.95
CA ASP A 204 4.33 -28.03 41.20
C ASP A 204 5.38 -29.16 41.32
N THR A 205 6.05 -29.48 42.42
CA THR A 205 6.20 -29.01 43.80
C THR A 205 7.35 -29.84 44.39
N THR A 206 7.89 -29.42 45.55
CA THR A 206 8.57 -30.23 46.59
C THR A 206 9.95 -30.88 46.34
N ASP A 207 10.93 -30.32 47.05
CA ASP A 207 11.68 -30.92 48.18
C ASP A 207 12.83 -31.96 47.96
N SER A 208 13.92 -31.66 48.68
CA SER A 208 14.93 -32.52 49.30
C SER A 208 15.97 -33.34 48.50
N SER A 209 17.24 -32.96 48.77
CA SER A 209 18.38 -33.80 49.22
C SER A 209 18.82 -35.03 48.40
N GLY A 210 20.10 -35.07 48.00
CA GLY A 210 20.72 -36.31 47.51
C GLY A 210 22.14 -36.14 46.95
N ASP A 211 22.96 -37.14 47.22
CA ASP A 211 24.43 -37.15 47.28
C ASP A 211 25.11 -37.70 45.99
N HIS A 212 26.45 -37.67 46.00
CA HIS A 212 27.48 -38.16 45.08
C HIS A 212 27.20 -39.28 44.05
N GLY A 213 27.95 -39.24 42.92
CA GLY A 213 28.35 -40.47 42.22
C GLY A 213 28.67 -40.39 40.71
N SER A 214 29.97 -40.36 40.40
CA SER A 214 30.71 -41.03 39.30
C SER A 214 30.12 -41.33 37.90
N SER A 215 30.88 -40.88 36.89
CA SER A 215 31.44 -41.61 35.72
C SER A 215 30.59 -42.65 34.98
N SER A 216 30.37 -42.45 33.68
CA SER A 216 30.92 -43.36 32.64
C SER A 216 30.63 -42.90 31.21
N HIS A 217 31.59 -43.28 30.36
CA HIS A 217 31.71 -43.23 28.91
C HIS A 217 30.42 -43.39 28.09
N HIS A 218 30.33 -42.73 26.93
CA HIS A 218 30.15 -43.40 25.63
C HIS A 218 30.41 -42.47 24.43
N SER A 219 31.47 -42.83 23.72
CA SER A 219 31.61 -42.95 22.25
C SER A 219 31.04 -41.88 21.32
N SER A 220 31.99 -41.22 20.66
CA SER A 220 31.91 -40.58 19.35
C SER A 220 31.06 -41.36 18.34
N SER A 221 30.14 -40.66 17.67
CA SER A 221 29.78 -40.99 16.29
C SER A 221 29.52 -39.70 15.52
N SER A 222 30.46 -39.40 14.64
CA SER A 222 30.42 -38.35 13.64
C SER A 222 29.35 -38.66 12.60
N HIS A 223 28.18 -38.04 12.71
CA HIS A 223 27.25 -37.92 11.60
C HIS A 223 27.22 -36.46 11.14
N LEU A 224 27.97 -36.20 10.06
CA LEU A 224 27.87 -34.99 9.26
C LEU A 224 26.42 -34.85 8.77
N SER A 225 25.66 -33.94 9.36
CA SER A 225 24.41 -33.48 8.77
C SER A 225 24.73 -32.61 7.54
N PRO A 226 24.05 -32.83 6.41
CA PRO A 226 24.27 -32.01 5.22
C PRO A 226 23.79 -30.59 5.50
N ARG A 227 24.67 -29.62 5.22
CA ARG A 227 24.37 -28.19 5.16
C ARG A 227 23.08 -27.96 4.39
N SER A 228 22.18 -27.17 4.99
CA SER A 228 20.99 -26.63 4.35
C SER A 228 21.36 -25.83 3.10
N GLU A 229 21.16 -26.43 1.93
CA GLU A 229 21.17 -25.72 0.66
C GLU A 229 20.00 -24.73 0.65
N SER A 230 20.37 -23.45 0.67
CA SER A 230 19.45 -22.34 0.41
C SER A 230 18.77 -22.59 -0.94
N THR A 231 17.46 -22.77 -0.97
CA THR A 231 16.66 -22.89 -2.19
C THR A 231 16.92 -21.70 -3.11
N ARG A 232 17.75 -21.88 -4.14
CA ARG A 232 17.85 -20.95 -5.26
C ARG A 232 16.52 -21.03 -6.02
N GLU A 233 15.67 -20.02 -5.86
CA GLU A 233 14.45 -19.89 -6.66
C GLU A 233 14.85 -19.87 -8.16
N ASP A 234 14.21 -20.71 -8.97
CA ASP A 234 14.40 -20.71 -10.42
C ASP A 234 13.60 -19.56 -11.05
N PHE A 235 14.24 -18.73 -11.87
CA PHE A 235 13.66 -17.49 -12.39
C PHE A 235 13.51 -17.53 -13.90
N ILE A 236 12.35 -17.05 -14.38
CA ILE A 236 12.16 -16.78 -15.79
C ILE A 236 12.73 -15.40 -16.11
N ALA A 237 13.97 -15.38 -16.59
CA ALA A 237 14.70 -14.16 -16.94
C ALA A 237 15.02 -14.05 -18.44
N THR A 238 14.67 -15.05 -19.25
CA THR A 238 14.92 -15.07 -20.69
C THR A 238 13.64 -15.36 -21.47
N TRP A 239 13.56 -14.82 -22.70
CA TRP A 239 12.42 -15.06 -23.58
C TRP A 239 12.25 -16.53 -23.95
N GLY A 240 13.34 -17.28 -24.15
CA GLY A 240 13.28 -18.71 -24.44
C GLY A 240 12.61 -19.49 -23.31
N ARG A 241 13.06 -19.26 -22.06
CA ARG A 241 12.48 -19.92 -20.89
C ARG A 241 11.03 -19.51 -20.65
N LEU A 242 10.70 -18.23 -20.88
CA LEU A 242 9.32 -17.77 -20.76
C LEU A 242 8.41 -18.49 -21.76
N ARG A 243 8.85 -18.61 -23.02
CA ARG A 243 8.07 -19.28 -24.07
C ARG A 243 7.83 -20.74 -23.75
N GLU A 244 8.84 -21.47 -23.27
CA GLU A 244 8.70 -22.87 -22.84
C GLU A 244 7.63 -23.01 -21.75
N VAL A 245 7.70 -22.16 -20.73
CA VAL A 245 6.77 -22.17 -19.59
C VAL A 245 5.36 -21.82 -20.04
N LEU A 246 5.18 -20.74 -20.81
CA LEU A 246 3.88 -20.31 -21.28
C LEU A 246 3.25 -21.32 -22.23
N TYR A 247 4.02 -21.87 -23.17
CA TYR A 247 3.54 -22.92 -24.06
C TYR A 247 3.06 -24.13 -23.25
N THR A 248 3.89 -24.64 -22.36
CA THR A 248 3.54 -25.79 -21.50
C THR A 248 2.30 -25.51 -20.65
N LEU A 249 2.18 -24.32 -20.07
CA LEU A 249 1.03 -23.92 -19.26
C LEU A 249 -0.26 -23.89 -20.09
N LEU A 250 -0.23 -23.18 -21.23
CA LEU A 250 -1.39 -22.96 -22.10
C LEU A 250 -1.84 -24.22 -22.83
N THR A 251 -0.92 -25.13 -23.16
CA THR A 251 -1.25 -26.41 -23.80
C THR A 251 -1.61 -27.52 -22.80
N SER A 252 -1.49 -27.27 -21.51
CA SER A 252 -1.82 -28.28 -20.50
C SER A 252 -3.32 -28.58 -20.49
N THR A 253 -3.67 -29.82 -20.13
CA THR A 253 -5.06 -30.30 -20.12
C THR A 253 -5.97 -29.49 -19.18
N GLU A 254 -5.40 -28.85 -18.15
CA GLU A 254 -6.11 -27.95 -17.23
C GLU A 254 -6.62 -26.66 -17.90
N TRP A 255 -5.90 -26.15 -18.89
CA TRP A 255 -6.17 -24.84 -19.52
C TRP A 255 -6.82 -24.94 -20.90
N LYS A 256 -7.02 -26.16 -21.43
CA LYS A 256 -7.59 -26.41 -22.77
C LYS A 256 -8.96 -25.77 -23.04
N HIS A 257 -9.72 -25.42 -22.00
CA HIS A 257 -11.03 -24.74 -22.09
C HIS A 257 -11.19 -23.59 -21.07
N ARG A 258 -10.09 -23.07 -20.50
CA ARG A 258 -10.16 -22.03 -19.45
C ARG A 258 -9.46 -20.76 -19.91
N ILE A 259 -10.01 -19.61 -19.50
CA ILE A 259 -9.40 -18.30 -19.71
C ILE A 259 -8.41 -18.03 -18.57
N LEU A 260 -7.14 -17.79 -18.91
CA LEU A 260 -6.13 -17.38 -17.93
C LEU A 260 -6.14 -15.86 -17.78
N LEU A 261 -6.66 -15.37 -16.66
CA LEU A 261 -6.59 -13.95 -16.33
C LEU A 261 -5.14 -13.53 -16.12
N LEU A 262 -4.75 -12.41 -16.73
CA LEU A 262 -3.39 -11.87 -16.63
C LEU A 262 -2.95 -11.63 -15.18
N SER A 263 -3.89 -11.22 -14.31
CA SER A 263 -3.65 -11.04 -12.87
C SER A 263 -3.17 -12.31 -12.16
N ASN A 264 -3.49 -13.48 -12.70
CA ASN A 264 -3.21 -14.78 -12.10
C ASN A 264 -2.00 -15.47 -12.74
N LEU A 265 -1.54 -15.01 -13.90
CA LEU A 265 -0.48 -15.65 -14.69
C LEU A 265 0.76 -16.02 -13.85
N LYS A 266 1.25 -15.08 -13.02
CA LYS A 266 2.41 -15.32 -12.15
C LYS A 266 2.17 -16.41 -11.11
N ASN A 267 0.98 -16.44 -10.52
CA ASN A 267 0.62 -17.43 -9.52
C ASN A 267 0.48 -18.82 -10.17
N GLU A 268 -0.08 -18.89 -11.37
CA GLU A 268 -0.21 -20.16 -12.10
C GLU A 268 1.15 -20.69 -12.55
N ILE A 269 2.04 -19.83 -13.08
CA ILE A 269 3.43 -20.23 -13.36
C ILE A 269 4.10 -20.78 -12.10
N ARG A 270 3.97 -20.07 -10.98
CA ARG A 270 4.58 -20.51 -9.72
C ARG A 270 4.01 -21.86 -9.26
N ARG A 271 2.69 -22.06 -9.38
CA ARG A 271 2.01 -23.30 -8.99
C ARG A 271 2.40 -24.48 -9.88
N HIS A 272 2.36 -24.29 -11.19
CA HIS A 272 2.60 -25.35 -12.17
C HIS A 272 4.07 -25.76 -12.31
N PHE A 273 5.00 -24.84 -12.07
CA PHE A 273 6.44 -25.07 -12.28
C PHE A 273 7.22 -25.05 -10.96
N GLY A 274 6.66 -25.58 -9.88
CA GLY A 274 7.42 -25.87 -8.65
C GLY A 274 8.06 -24.66 -7.96
N GLY A 275 7.40 -23.50 -8.01
CA GLY A 275 7.89 -22.28 -7.36
C GLY A 275 8.63 -21.30 -8.28
N VAL A 276 8.75 -21.60 -9.58
CA VAL A 276 9.37 -20.70 -10.56
C VAL A 276 8.73 -19.31 -10.54
N VAL A 277 9.57 -18.27 -10.55
CA VAL A 277 9.12 -16.87 -10.47
C VAL A 277 9.33 -16.16 -11.80
N LEU A 278 8.25 -15.58 -12.34
CA LEU A 278 8.30 -14.70 -13.49
C LEU A 278 8.75 -13.30 -13.10
N SER A 279 9.79 -12.79 -13.75
CA SER A 279 10.26 -11.42 -13.62
C SER A 279 10.17 -10.66 -14.94
N GLU A 280 9.16 -9.81 -15.10
CA GLU A 280 8.97 -9.00 -16.32
C GLU A 280 10.13 -8.02 -16.53
N THR A 281 10.72 -7.52 -15.44
CA THR A 281 11.84 -6.57 -15.53
C THR A 281 13.10 -7.24 -16.06
N ALA A 282 13.30 -8.54 -15.82
CA ALA A 282 14.39 -9.28 -16.46
C ALA A 282 14.23 -9.34 -17.99
N LEU A 283 13.00 -9.21 -18.48
CA LEU A 283 12.65 -9.20 -19.90
C LEU A 283 12.56 -7.78 -20.47
N GLY A 284 12.72 -6.75 -19.64
CA GLY A 284 12.70 -5.34 -20.05
C GLY A 284 11.36 -4.62 -19.85
N HIS A 285 10.41 -5.23 -19.13
CA HIS A 285 9.07 -4.67 -18.95
C HIS A 285 8.75 -4.39 -17.49
N THR A 286 7.99 -3.34 -17.22
CA THR A 286 7.57 -2.94 -15.86
C THR A 286 6.13 -3.33 -15.55
N LYS A 287 5.32 -3.59 -16.59
CA LYS A 287 3.96 -4.10 -16.52
C LYS A 287 3.84 -5.43 -17.24
N LEU A 288 3.04 -6.33 -16.65
CA LEU A 288 2.81 -7.65 -17.19
C LEU A 288 2.11 -7.61 -18.55
N ILE A 289 1.16 -6.70 -18.76
CA ILE A 289 0.43 -6.55 -20.03
C ILE A 289 1.35 -6.19 -21.19
N ASP A 290 2.28 -5.26 -20.97
CA ASP A 290 3.24 -4.84 -22.00
C ASP A 290 4.17 -6.01 -22.37
N MET A 291 4.51 -6.87 -21.40
CA MET A 291 5.36 -8.04 -21.61
C MET A 291 4.65 -9.12 -22.45
N VAL A 292 3.39 -9.48 -22.14
CA VAL A 292 2.66 -10.47 -22.96
C VAL A 292 2.28 -9.96 -24.34
N GLN A 293 2.20 -8.65 -24.53
CA GLN A 293 1.97 -8.02 -25.84
C GLN A 293 3.26 -7.84 -26.67
N ASP A 294 4.43 -8.22 -26.14
CA ASP A 294 5.69 -8.08 -26.87
C ASP A 294 5.70 -8.93 -28.16
N PRO A 295 6.25 -8.43 -29.29
CA PRO A 295 6.38 -9.18 -30.55
C PRO A 295 7.06 -10.54 -30.41
N LYS A 296 7.84 -10.77 -29.35
CA LYS A 296 8.47 -12.06 -29.05
C LYS A 296 7.51 -13.12 -28.52
N LEU A 297 6.25 -12.78 -28.26
CA LEU A 297 5.22 -13.70 -27.79
C LEU A 297 3.96 -13.70 -28.67
N THR A 298 3.92 -12.98 -29.80
CA THR A 298 2.71 -12.82 -30.62
C THR A 298 2.14 -14.11 -31.21
N ASP A 299 2.96 -15.16 -31.33
CA ASP A 299 2.53 -16.49 -31.76
C ASP A 299 1.87 -17.31 -30.65
N LEU A 300 2.08 -16.93 -29.39
CA LEU A 300 1.32 -17.43 -28.24
C LEU A 300 0.08 -16.56 -28.12
N VAL A 301 -1.08 -17.08 -28.54
CA VAL A 301 -2.32 -16.30 -28.59
C VAL A 301 -2.82 -15.99 -27.17
N PHE A 302 -2.59 -14.77 -26.70
CA PHE A 302 -3.27 -14.20 -25.53
C PHE A 302 -4.51 -13.45 -26.02
N ARG A 303 -5.69 -14.11 -25.99
CA ARG A 303 -6.99 -13.47 -26.24
C ARG A 303 -7.70 -13.16 -24.93
#